data_AF-A0AAE7NLB7-F1
#
_entry.id   AF-A0AAE7NLB7-F1
#
_cell.length_a   1.000
_cell.length_b   1.000
_cell.length_c   1.000
_cell.angle_alpha   90.00
_cell.angle_beta   90.00
_cell.angle_gamma   90.00
#
_symmetry.space_group_name_H-M   'P 1'
#
loop_
_entity.id
_entity.type
_entity.pdbx_description
1 polymer ?
#
loop_
_entity_poly.entity_id
_entity_poly.type
_entity_poly.pdbx_seq_one_letter_code
_entity_poly.pdbx_strand_id
1 'polypeptide(L)'
;MSDNQTTFAVLFGIMMVFATVSLVRGWRASARLAGMREAVTDLSRTCSHHYEEKGEDLPQKVIEALDYMKRALAQKDVHTRCRLYLTGAAMLGDAMGLAAWHKGFEAGQELMDARDGETRIDLKRQEILDIAYMAHLGFEQMISDPEGFKDEDDAERASSAIRKIERHKPADTVDESDPYAMAFNRSTMIWQRWPNEQGANPRP
;
A
#
# COMPACT_ATOMS: atom_id res chain seq x y z
N MET A 1 -31.05 -62.78 26.40
CA MET A 1 -31.18 -61.44 25.78
C MET A 1 -31.05 -61.65 24.29
N SER A 2 -32.09 -61.40 23.51
CA SER A 2 -32.11 -61.77 22.08
C SER A 2 -31.21 -60.84 21.26
N ASP A 3 -30.59 -61.35 20.19
CA ASP A 3 -29.73 -60.58 19.27
C ASP A 3 -30.40 -59.32 18.69
N ASN A 4 -31.73 -59.27 18.69
CA ASN A 4 -32.49 -58.10 18.30
C ASN A 4 -32.35 -56.96 19.33
N GLN A 5 -32.32 -57.27 20.61
CA GLN A 5 -32.22 -56.26 21.67
C GLN A 5 -30.84 -55.59 21.71
N THR A 6 -29.78 -56.35 21.42
CA THR A 6 -28.41 -55.83 21.33
C THR A 6 -28.22 -54.98 20.06
N THR A 7 -28.75 -55.42 18.92
CA THR A 7 -28.71 -54.63 17.67
C THR A 7 -29.51 -53.32 17.78
N PHE A 8 -30.69 -53.32 18.40
CA PHE A 8 -31.44 -52.08 18.67
C PHE A 8 -30.66 -51.12 19.58
N ALA A 9 -30.02 -51.62 20.64
CA ALA A 9 -29.21 -50.80 21.54
C ALA A 9 -28.01 -50.16 20.82
N VAL A 10 -27.34 -50.90 19.93
CA VAL A 10 -26.22 -50.39 19.12
C VAL A 10 -26.69 -49.32 18.13
N LEU A 11 -27.78 -49.56 17.40
CA LEU A 11 -28.32 -48.58 16.45
C LEU A 11 -28.78 -47.29 17.14
N PHE A 12 -29.42 -47.41 18.31
CA PHE A 12 -29.81 -46.26 19.12
C PHE A 12 -28.59 -45.48 19.63
N GLY A 13 -27.54 -46.18 20.09
CA GLY A 13 -26.28 -45.57 20.49
C GLY A 13 -25.63 -44.79 19.35
N ILE A 14 -25.57 -45.36 18.15
CA ILE A 14 -25.06 -44.70 16.95
C ILE A 14 -25.89 -43.44 16.63
N MET A 15 -27.22 -43.53 16.66
CA MET A 15 -28.11 -42.38 16.42
C MET A 15 -27.85 -41.24 17.41
N MET A 16 -27.69 -41.54 18.70
CA MET A 16 -27.37 -40.52 19.71
C MET A 16 -26.02 -39.85 19.46
N VAL A 17 -24.99 -40.61 19.05
CA VAL A 17 -23.69 -40.03 18.68
C VAL A 17 -23.84 -39.10 17.47
N PHE A 18 -24.60 -39.47 16.44
CA PHE A 18 -24.86 -38.58 15.31
C PHE A 18 -25.63 -37.31 15.72
N ALA A 19 -26.65 -37.44 16.57
CA ALA A 19 -27.45 -36.31 17.04
C ALA A 19 -26.60 -35.33 17.87
N THR A 20 -25.81 -35.84 18.83
CA THR A 20 -24.91 -35.02 19.66
C THR A 20 -23.84 -34.32 18.84
N VAL A 21 -23.21 -35.02 17.90
CA VAL A 21 -22.21 -34.42 17.00
C VAL A 21 -22.83 -33.32 16.13
N SER A 22 -24.04 -33.53 15.62
CA SER A 22 -24.77 -32.54 14.82
C SER A 22 -25.12 -31.28 15.63
N LEU A 23 -25.62 -31.46 16.86
CA LEU A 23 -25.89 -30.37 17.81
C LEU A 23 -24.63 -29.57 18.13
N VAL A 24 -23.51 -30.23 18.45
CA VAL A 24 -22.25 -29.57 18.77
C VAL A 24 -21.70 -28.79 17.57
N ARG A 25 -21.84 -29.33 16.34
CA ARG A 25 -21.44 -28.63 15.11
C ARG A 25 -22.28 -27.39 14.85
N GLY A 26 -23.60 -27.48 15.02
CA GLY A 26 -24.51 -26.35 14.91
C GLY A 26 -24.26 -25.26 15.95
N TRP A 27 -23.98 -25.66 17.20
CA TRP A 27 -23.60 -24.75 18.28
C TRP A 27 -22.30 -24.01 17.99
N ARG A 28 -21.24 -24.72 17.56
CA ARG A 28 -19.97 -24.08 17.15
C ARG A 28 -20.14 -23.10 16.00
N ALA A 29 -20.93 -23.44 14.98
CA ALA A 29 -21.21 -22.54 13.86
C ALA A 29 -21.96 -21.28 14.31
N SER A 30 -22.90 -21.43 15.24
CA SER A 30 -23.65 -20.31 15.83
C SER A 30 -22.74 -19.41 16.66
N ALA A 31 -21.87 -19.99 17.52
CA ALA A 31 -20.91 -19.25 18.32
C ALA A 31 -19.90 -18.48 17.44
N ARG A 32 -19.40 -19.11 16.36
CA ARG A 32 -18.51 -18.46 15.40
C ARG A 32 -19.20 -17.29 14.70
N LEU A 33 -20.46 -17.45 14.28
CA LEU A 33 -21.23 -16.37 13.69
C LEU A 33 -21.43 -15.21 14.68
N ALA A 34 -21.71 -15.50 15.95
CA ALA A 34 -21.83 -14.47 16.98
C ALA A 34 -20.52 -13.68 17.15
N GLY A 35 -19.37 -14.36 17.26
CA GLY A 35 -18.07 -13.69 17.37
C GLY A 35 -17.72 -12.84 16.15
N MET A 36 -18.01 -13.32 14.93
CA MET A 36 -17.82 -12.51 13.72
C MET A 36 -18.72 -11.27 13.71
N ARG A 37 -19.96 -11.39 14.20
CA ARG A 37 -20.89 -10.26 14.27
C ARG A 37 -20.42 -9.19 15.25
N GLU A 38 -19.93 -9.60 16.41
CA GLU A 38 -19.37 -8.70 17.41
C GLU A 38 -18.19 -7.91 16.84
N ALA A 39 -17.19 -8.61 16.28
CA ALA A 39 -16.03 -7.98 15.67
C ALA A 39 -16.40 -7.00 14.53
N VAL A 40 -17.33 -7.38 13.66
CA VAL A 40 -17.81 -6.51 12.58
C VAL A 40 -18.58 -5.31 13.14
N THR A 41 -19.37 -5.49 14.19
CA THR A 41 -20.15 -4.40 14.79
C THR A 41 -19.21 -3.35 15.37
N ASP A 42 -18.20 -3.76 16.12
CA ASP A 42 -17.21 -2.85 16.71
C ASP A 42 -16.39 -2.12 15.64
N LEU A 43 -15.97 -2.84 14.59
CA LEU A 43 -15.29 -2.25 13.45
C LEU A 43 -16.19 -1.23 12.72
N SER A 44 -17.45 -1.59 12.45
CA SER A 44 -18.40 -0.74 11.74
C SER A 44 -18.74 0.53 12.53
N ARG A 45 -18.87 0.44 13.86
CA ARG A 45 -19.06 1.59 14.74
C ARG A 45 -17.86 2.53 14.70
N THR A 46 -16.65 1.99 14.84
CA THR A 46 -15.42 2.77 14.83
C THR A 46 -15.28 3.56 13.52
N CYS A 47 -15.58 2.91 12.39
CA CYS A 47 -15.50 3.59 11.10
C CYS A 47 -16.66 4.54 10.83
N SER A 48 -17.90 4.20 11.23
CA SER A 48 -19.03 5.13 11.09
C SER A 48 -18.79 6.41 11.90
N HIS A 49 -18.25 6.31 13.12
CA HIS A 49 -17.85 7.49 13.90
C HIS A 49 -16.85 8.38 13.14
N HIS A 50 -15.87 7.78 12.44
CA HIS A 50 -14.89 8.56 11.67
C HIS A 50 -15.50 9.34 10.50
N TYR A 51 -16.53 8.78 9.86
CA TYR A 51 -17.26 9.45 8.77
C TYR A 51 -18.26 10.47 9.31
N GLU A 52 -18.99 10.14 10.37
CA GLU A 52 -19.94 11.04 11.06
C GLU A 52 -19.26 12.28 11.64
N GLU A 53 -18.10 12.13 12.29
CA GLU A 53 -17.32 13.25 12.84
C GLU A 53 -16.89 14.23 11.75
N LYS A 54 -16.66 13.75 10.53
CA LYS A 54 -16.26 14.56 9.38
C LYS A 54 -17.45 15.02 8.52
N GLY A 55 -18.68 14.64 8.87
CA GLY A 55 -19.88 14.95 8.09
C GLY A 55 -19.89 14.32 6.70
N GLU A 56 -19.14 13.26 6.49
CA GLU A 56 -19.02 12.56 5.20
C GLU A 56 -19.93 11.32 5.16
N ASP A 57 -20.48 11.03 3.98
CA ASP A 57 -21.26 9.81 3.77
C ASP A 57 -20.36 8.57 3.73
N LEU A 58 -20.91 7.43 4.16
CA LEU A 58 -20.24 6.14 4.08
C LEU A 58 -19.97 5.77 2.60
N PRO A 59 -18.80 5.20 2.27
CA PRO A 59 -18.51 4.78 0.90
C PRO A 59 -19.51 3.74 0.38
N GLN A 60 -19.96 3.88 -0.85
CA GLN A 60 -20.97 3.01 -1.47
C GLN A 60 -20.64 1.51 -1.35
N LYS A 61 -19.37 1.13 -1.56
CA LYS A 61 -18.90 -0.27 -1.44
C LYS A 61 -19.03 -0.82 -0.01
N VAL A 62 -18.91 0.05 1.01
CA VAL A 62 -19.11 -0.33 2.42
C VAL A 62 -20.59 -0.63 2.66
N ILE A 63 -21.49 0.19 2.12
CA ILE A 63 -22.94 -0.01 2.20
C ILE A 63 -23.33 -1.34 1.52
N GLU A 64 -22.82 -1.60 0.32
CA GLU A 64 -23.07 -2.86 -0.41
C GLU A 64 -22.60 -4.10 0.36
N ALA A 65 -21.44 -4.02 1.01
CA ALA A 65 -20.93 -5.11 1.85
C ALA A 65 -21.83 -5.34 3.09
N LEU A 66 -22.28 -4.28 3.76
CA LEU A 66 -23.22 -4.38 4.88
C LEU A 66 -24.56 -5.00 4.44
N ASP A 67 -25.08 -4.62 3.28
CA ASP A 67 -26.31 -5.20 2.73
C ASP A 67 -26.14 -6.67 2.33
N TYR A 68 -24.97 -7.05 1.80
CA TYR A 68 -24.65 -8.45 1.55
C TYR A 68 -24.65 -9.25 2.86
N MET A 69 -24.04 -8.72 3.93
CA MET A 69 -24.00 -9.37 5.24
C MET A 69 -25.40 -9.50 5.87
N LYS A 70 -26.24 -8.47 5.72
CA LYS A 70 -27.65 -8.52 6.15
C LYS A 70 -28.42 -9.62 5.44
N ARG A 71 -28.23 -9.76 4.12
CA ARG A 71 -28.82 -10.86 3.32
C ARG A 71 -28.26 -12.23 3.71
N ALA A 72 -26.98 -12.30 4.07
CA ALA A 72 -26.36 -13.54 4.56
C ALA A 72 -27.03 -14.02 5.85
N LEU A 73 -27.42 -13.12 6.77
CA LEU A 73 -28.11 -13.48 8.01
C LEU A 73 -29.54 -14.01 7.82
N ALA A 74 -30.19 -13.71 6.68
CA ALA A 74 -31.53 -14.19 6.37
C ALA A 74 -31.59 -15.67 5.94
N GLN A 75 -30.44 -16.31 5.74
CA GLN A 75 -30.38 -17.72 5.34
C GLN A 75 -30.81 -18.65 6.48
N LYS A 76 -31.51 -19.75 6.14
CA LYS A 76 -32.04 -20.69 7.14
C LYS A 76 -30.94 -21.53 7.80
N ASP A 77 -29.98 -22.02 7.02
CA ASP A 77 -28.90 -22.88 7.51
C ASP A 77 -27.78 -22.07 8.19
N VAL A 78 -27.34 -22.51 9.37
CA VAL A 78 -26.30 -21.81 10.16
C VAL A 78 -24.93 -21.88 9.49
N HIS A 79 -24.60 -22.99 8.81
CA HIS A 79 -23.31 -23.13 8.15
C HIS A 79 -23.23 -22.20 6.92
N THR A 80 -24.32 -22.10 6.17
CA THR A 80 -24.47 -21.18 5.04
C THR A 80 -24.43 -19.73 5.51
N ARG A 81 -25.15 -19.38 6.58
CA ARG A 81 -25.06 -18.04 7.21
C ARG A 81 -23.62 -17.71 7.58
N CYS A 82 -22.94 -18.60 8.29
CA CYS A 82 -21.56 -18.41 8.73
C CYS A 82 -20.60 -18.19 7.54
N ARG A 83 -20.72 -19.00 6.47
CA ARG A 83 -19.87 -18.87 5.28
C ARG A 83 -20.10 -17.55 4.56
N LEU A 84 -21.36 -17.22 4.26
CA LEU A 84 -21.70 -15.99 3.53
C LEU A 84 -21.40 -14.74 4.37
N TYR A 85 -21.63 -14.79 5.68
CA TYR A 85 -21.29 -13.68 6.57
C TYR A 85 -19.79 -13.43 6.62
N LEU A 86 -18.97 -14.49 6.62
CA LEU A 86 -17.51 -14.38 6.51
C LEU A 86 -17.09 -13.72 5.19
N THR A 87 -17.70 -14.13 4.07
CA THR A 87 -17.45 -13.49 2.76
C THR A 87 -17.81 -12.01 2.78
N GLY A 88 -18.97 -11.65 3.34
CA GLY A 88 -19.38 -10.26 3.47
C GLY A 88 -18.44 -9.45 4.39
N ALA A 89 -17.95 -10.05 5.47
CA ALA A 89 -16.98 -9.41 6.36
C ALA A 89 -15.64 -9.12 5.65
N ALA A 90 -15.19 -10.02 4.76
CA ALA A 90 -14.01 -9.78 3.93
C ALA A 90 -14.26 -8.62 2.94
N MET A 91 -15.40 -8.62 2.23
CA MET A 91 -15.79 -7.53 1.33
C MET A 91 -15.85 -6.17 2.06
N LEU A 92 -16.38 -6.18 3.29
CA LEU A 92 -16.44 -4.99 4.14
C LEU A 92 -15.03 -4.50 4.48
N GLY A 93 -14.14 -5.39 4.91
CA GLY A 93 -12.75 -5.07 5.20
C GLY A 93 -12.01 -4.47 4.00
N ASP A 94 -12.15 -5.08 2.82
CA ASP A 94 -11.53 -4.57 1.58
C ASP A 94 -12.07 -3.19 1.20
N ALA A 95 -13.39 -2.98 1.29
CA ALA A 95 -14.01 -1.70 0.98
C ALA A 95 -13.55 -0.59 1.94
N MET A 96 -13.49 -0.89 3.24
CA MET A 96 -13.05 0.04 4.26
C MET A 96 -11.55 0.36 4.13
N GLY A 97 -10.72 -0.66 3.89
CA GLY A 97 -9.28 -0.49 3.69
C GLY A 97 -8.98 0.36 2.46
N LEU A 98 -9.67 0.11 1.35
CA LEU A 98 -9.52 0.90 0.12
C LEU A 98 -9.95 2.36 0.34
N ALA A 99 -11.08 2.60 1.01
CA ALA A 99 -11.55 3.95 1.30
C ALA A 99 -10.58 4.72 2.22
N ALA A 100 -10.05 4.05 3.24
CA ALA A 100 -9.02 4.62 4.11
C ALA A 100 -7.72 4.93 3.34
N TRP A 101 -7.30 4.05 2.44
CA TRP A 101 -6.13 4.27 1.59
C TRP A 101 -6.32 5.47 0.67
N HIS A 102 -7.46 5.57 -0.03
CA HIS A 102 -7.76 6.72 -0.89
C HIS A 102 -7.71 8.03 -0.12
N LYS A 103 -8.34 8.07 1.05
CA LYS A 103 -8.34 9.26 1.90
C LYS A 103 -6.94 9.66 2.36
N GLY A 104 -6.12 8.68 2.75
CA GLY A 104 -4.73 8.93 3.12
C GLY A 104 -3.87 9.35 1.92
N PHE A 105 -4.15 8.79 0.74
CA PHE A 105 -3.46 9.13 -0.50
C PHE A 105 -3.80 10.55 -0.96
N GLU A 106 -5.07 10.94 -0.95
CA GLU A 106 -5.53 12.30 -1.29
C GLU A 106 -4.96 13.33 -0.32
N ALA A 107 -5.04 13.09 1.00
CA ALA A 107 -4.41 13.97 1.99
C ALA A 107 -2.88 14.05 1.80
N GLY A 108 -2.26 12.95 1.41
CA GLY A 108 -0.85 12.92 1.03
C GLY A 108 -0.57 13.74 -0.24
N GLN A 109 -1.45 13.68 -1.24
CA GLN A 109 -1.34 14.50 -2.45
C GLN A 109 -1.49 15.99 -2.13
N GLU A 110 -2.48 16.38 -1.33
CA GLU A 110 -2.66 17.78 -0.91
C GLU A 110 -1.44 18.33 -0.16
N LEU A 111 -0.76 17.49 0.64
CA LEU A 111 0.48 17.88 1.31
C LEU A 111 1.69 17.98 0.36
N MET A 112 1.64 17.27 -0.77
CA MET A 112 2.72 17.21 -1.77
C MET A 112 2.48 18.17 -2.95
N ASP A 113 1.28 18.76 -3.04
CA ASP A 113 0.99 19.81 -4.00
C ASP A 113 1.75 21.08 -3.61
N ALA A 114 2.30 21.75 -4.62
CA ALA A 114 3.03 22.98 -4.42
C ALA A 114 2.11 24.03 -3.79
N ARG A 115 2.58 24.65 -2.71
CA ARG A 115 1.90 25.80 -2.11
C ARG A 115 2.10 27.04 -2.97
N ASP A 116 1.33 28.09 -2.68
CA ASP A 116 1.47 29.37 -3.39
C ASP A 116 2.93 29.88 -3.32
N GLY A 117 3.57 29.98 -4.48
CA GLY A 117 4.97 30.40 -4.62
C GLY A 117 6.01 29.27 -4.62
N GLU A 118 5.59 28.02 -4.47
CA GLU A 118 6.48 26.84 -4.59
C GLU A 118 6.35 26.19 -5.99
N THR A 119 7.44 25.60 -6.48
CA THR A 119 7.43 24.82 -7.73
C THR A 119 7.53 23.33 -7.39
N ARG A 120 6.52 22.55 -7.76
CA ARG A 120 6.55 21.09 -7.62
C ARG A 120 7.50 20.49 -8.65
N ILE A 121 8.48 19.72 -8.18
CA ILE A 121 9.43 18.98 -9.02
C ILE A 121 9.31 17.50 -8.72
N ASP A 122 8.70 16.75 -9.64
CA ASP A 122 8.55 15.31 -9.46
C ASP A 122 9.88 14.60 -9.71
N LEU A 123 10.42 13.94 -8.68
CA LEU A 123 11.65 13.15 -8.75
C LEU A 123 11.34 11.66 -8.56
N LYS A 124 12.04 10.79 -9.28
CA LYS A 124 12.03 9.34 -9.01
C LYS A 124 12.68 9.09 -7.65
N ARG A 125 12.30 8.00 -6.98
CA ARG A 125 12.92 7.57 -5.71
C ARG A 125 14.45 7.58 -5.78
N GLN A 126 15.00 7.05 -6.87
CA GLN A 126 16.46 7.01 -7.05
C GLN A 126 17.05 8.42 -7.17
N GLU A 127 16.43 9.31 -7.94
CA GLU A 127 16.88 10.71 -8.07
C GLU A 127 16.89 11.42 -6.70
N ILE A 128 15.90 11.15 -5.83
CA ILE A 128 15.86 11.69 -4.45
C ILE A 128 17.02 11.15 -3.60
N LEU A 129 17.30 9.85 -3.68
CA LEU A 129 18.40 9.23 -2.95
C LEU A 129 19.74 9.78 -3.43
N ASP A 130 19.92 9.94 -4.75
CA ASP A 130 21.12 10.49 -5.34
C ASP A 130 21.32 11.94 -4.86
N ILE A 131 20.26 12.77 -4.87
CA ILE A 131 20.30 14.15 -4.37
C ILE A 131 20.59 14.20 -2.86
N ALA A 132 19.96 13.35 -2.06
CA ALA A 132 20.20 13.29 -0.62
C ALA A 132 21.64 12.86 -0.30
N TYR A 133 22.18 11.91 -1.07
CA TYR A 133 23.56 11.46 -0.95
C TYR A 133 24.54 12.59 -1.32
N MET A 134 24.24 13.35 -2.36
CA MET A 134 25.02 14.53 -2.77
C MET A 134 24.89 15.72 -1.82
N ALA A 135 23.75 15.92 -1.16
CA ALA A 135 23.56 17.01 -0.21
C ALA A 135 24.50 16.91 1.01
N HIS A 136 25.06 15.72 1.26
CA HIS A 136 25.96 15.48 2.39
C HIS A 136 27.42 15.91 2.12
N LEU A 137 27.93 15.68 0.91
CA LEU A 137 29.36 15.91 0.57
C LEU A 137 29.55 16.87 -0.62
N GLY A 138 28.52 17.12 -1.42
CA GLY A 138 28.61 17.88 -2.66
C GLY A 138 29.12 17.04 -3.84
N PHE A 139 28.69 17.40 -5.06
CA PHE A 139 29.00 16.66 -6.28
C PHE A 139 30.50 16.55 -6.55
N GLU A 140 31.24 17.66 -6.37
CA GLU A 140 32.68 17.72 -6.63
C GLU A 140 33.49 16.83 -5.69
N GLN A 141 33.11 16.76 -4.42
CA GLN A 141 33.79 15.88 -3.48
C GLN A 141 33.53 14.42 -3.85
N MET A 142 32.27 14.08 -4.17
CA MET A 142 31.90 12.72 -4.57
C MET A 142 32.52 12.25 -5.89
N ILE A 143 32.67 13.14 -6.87
CA ILE A 143 33.35 12.80 -8.13
C ILE A 143 34.86 12.70 -7.99
N SER A 144 35.45 13.19 -6.89
CA SER A 144 36.88 13.00 -6.59
C SER A 144 37.16 11.80 -5.66
N ASP A 145 36.16 11.37 -4.88
CA ASP A 145 36.29 10.30 -3.90
C ASP A 145 36.27 8.90 -4.56
N PRO A 146 37.28 8.04 -4.36
CA PRO A 146 37.26 6.66 -4.82
C PRO A 146 36.04 5.85 -4.35
N GLU A 147 35.49 6.15 -3.17
CA GLU A 147 34.29 5.51 -2.61
C GLU A 147 32.98 6.26 -2.94
N GLY A 148 33.06 7.35 -3.71
CA GLY A 148 31.92 8.18 -4.11
C GLY A 148 30.98 7.51 -5.12
N PHE A 149 30.94 8.01 -6.35
CA PHE A 149 30.14 7.38 -7.40
C PHE A 149 30.77 6.06 -7.87
N LYS A 150 29.92 5.04 -8.07
CA LYS A 150 30.37 3.69 -8.44
C LYS A 150 30.96 3.64 -9.85
N ASP A 151 30.32 4.32 -10.79
CA ASP A 151 30.64 4.32 -12.21
C ASP A 151 30.13 5.62 -12.88
N GLU A 152 30.45 5.77 -14.18
CA GLU A 152 30.03 6.92 -15.01
C GLU A 152 28.50 7.08 -15.01
N ASP A 153 27.76 5.96 -15.15
CA ASP A 153 26.30 5.98 -15.18
C ASP A 153 25.70 6.47 -13.86
N ASP A 154 26.31 6.11 -12.72
CA ASP A 154 25.93 6.58 -11.39
C ASP A 154 26.09 8.09 -11.24
N ALA A 155 27.23 8.61 -11.71
CA ALA A 155 27.50 10.03 -11.68
C ALA A 155 26.60 10.83 -12.65
N GLU A 156 26.33 10.30 -13.85
CA GLU A 156 25.43 10.93 -14.83
C GLU A 156 23.98 10.95 -14.35
N ARG A 157 23.50 9.87 -13.71
CA ARG A 157 22.16 9.84 -13.08
C ARG A 157 22.03 10.93 -12.02
N ALA A 158 23.02 11.04 -11.15
CA ALA A 158 23.02 12.03 -10.08
C ALA A 158 23.11 13.46 -10.64
N SER A 159 23.97 13.71 -11.63
CA SER A 159 24.07 15.00 -12.33
C SER A 159 22.76 15.40 -13.02
N SER A 160 22.08 14.44 -13.65
CA SER A 160 20.77 14.64 -14.29
C SER A 160 19.69 15.01 -13.27
N ALA A 161 19.69 14.36 -12.10
CA ALA A 161 18.77 14.68 -11.00
C ALA A 161 18.94 16.13 -10.51
N ILE A 162 20.19 16.59 -10.31
CA ILE A 162 20.48 17.99 -9.95
C ILE A 162 20.00 18.94 -11.05
N ARG A 163 20.32 18.63 -12.31
CA ARG A 163 19.94 19.47 -13.45
C ARG A 163 18.43 19.66 -13.53
N LYS A 164 17.65 18.66 -13.12
CA LYS A 164 16.19 18.74 -13.07
C LYS A 164 15.71 19.76 -12.03
N ILE A 165 16.40 19.88 -10.89
CA ILE A 165 16.11 20.91 -9.89
C ILE A 165 16.52 22.29 -10.40
N GLU A 166 17.76 22.43 -10.90
CA GLU A 166 18.33 23.71 -11.34
C GLU A 166 17.51 24.39 -12.45
N ARG A 167 16.90 23.61 -13.34
CA ARG A 167 16.01 24.15 -14.40
C ARG A 167 14.79 24.89 -13.88
N HIS A 168 14.38 24.62 -12.64
CA HIS A 168 13.22 25.25 -12.01
C HIS A 168 13.63 26.38 -11.05
N LYS A 169 14.92 26.74 -11.01
CA LYS A 169 15.42 27.86 -10.22
C LYS A 169 14.87 29.17 -10.79
N PRO A 170 14.27 30.06 -9.96
CA PRO A 170 13.80 31.36 -10.40
C PRO A 170 14.91 32.20 -11.04
N ALA A 171 14.60 32.86 -12.17
CA ALA A 171 15.58 33.63 -12.95
C ALA A 171 16.17 34.84 -12.21
N ASP A 172 15.53 35.28 -11.13
CA ASP A 172 15.95 36.37 -10.23
C ASP A 172 16.90 35.89 -9.11
N THR A 173 17.00 34.58 -8.86
CA THR A 173 18.02 34.00 -7.96
C THR A 173 19.34 33.81 -8.71
N VAL A 174 19.84 34.91 -9.26
CA VAL A 174 21.13 35.01 -9.94
C VAL A 174 22.24 34.91 -8.89
N ASP A 175 22.77 33.71 -8.74
CA ASP A 175 24.21 33.56 -8.55
C ASP A 175 24.81 33.50 -9.97
N GLU A 176 25.97 34.11 -10.20
CA GLU A 176 26.54 34.47 -11.51
C GLU A 176 26.77 33.30 -12.51
N SER A 177 26.46 32.06 -12.11
CA SER A 177 26.66 30.87 -12.93
C SER A 177 25.35 30.38 -13.54
N ASP A 178 25.29 30.48 -14.86
CA ASP A 178 24.25 29.88 -15.70
C ASP A 178 24.02 28.40 -15.32
N PRO A 179 22.79 27.94 -15.05
CA PRO A 179 22.47 26.53 -14.83
C PRO A 179 23.03 25.59 -15.91
N TYR A 180 23.14 26.07 -17.15
CA TYR A 180 23.79 25.32 -18.22
C TYR A 180 25.29 25.17 -18.01
N ALA A 181 25.97 26.20 -17.49
CA ALA A 181 27.39 26.14 -17.13
C ALA A 181 27.64 25.19 -15.96
N MET A 182 26.79 25.20 -14.93
CA MET A 182 26.90 24.25 -13.81
C MET A 182 26.74 22.79 -14.27
N ALA A 183 25.72 22.52 -15.09
CA ALA A 183 25.52 21.18 -15.65
C ALA A 183 26.67 20.75 -16.56
N PHE A 184 27.19 21.66 -17.39
CA PHE A 184 28.33 21.40 -18.27
C PHE A 184 29.61 21.10 -17.47
N ASN A 185 29.87 21.86 -16.41
CA ASN A 185 31.00 21.63 -15.52
C ASN A 185 30.92 20.23 -14.88
N ARG A 186 29.75 19.84 -14.37
CA ARG A 186 29.55 18.48 -13.81
C ARG A 186 29.80 17.38 -14.85
N SER A 187 29.25 17.50 -16.06
CA SER A 187 29.51 16.52 -17.14
C SER A 187 30.99 16.43 -17.49
N THR A 188 31.71 17.57 -17.51
CA THR A 188 33.15 17.59 -17.78
C THR A 188 33.93 16.84 -16.69
N MET A 189 33.57 17.02 -15.43
CA MET A 189 34.20 16.30 -14.31
C MET A 189 33.97 14.79 -14.39
N ILE A 190 32.76 14.37 -14.78
CA ILE A 190 32.44 12.95 -15.00
C ILE A 190 33.34 12.38 -16.10
N TRP A 191 33.41 13.04 -17.26
CA TRP A 191 34.20 12.56 -18.39
C TRP A 191 35.71 12.57 -18.12
N GLN A 192 36.20 13.45 -17.25
CA GLN A 192 37.60 13.44 -16.82
C GLN A 192 37.92 12.23 -15.93
N ARG A 193 37.00 11.83 -15.05
CA ARG A 193 37.18 10.68 -14.17
C ARG A 193 37.01 9.35 -14.90
N TRP A 194 36.03 9.26 -15.79
CA TRP A 194 35.80 8.10 -16.66
C TRP A 194 35.89 8.52 -18.12
N PRO A 195 37.11 8.66 -18.67
CA PRO A 195 37.29 9.00 -20.06
C PRO A 195 36.71 7.89 -20.94
N ASN A 196 35.76 8.24 -21.80
CA ASN A 196 35.22 7.34 -22.81
C ASN A 196 36.36 6.71 -23.64
N GLU A 197 36.45 5.38 -23.69
CA GLU A 197 37.34 4.65 -24.60
C GLU A 197 36.99 4.83 -26.10
N GLN A 198 36.07 5.74 -26.42
CA GLN A 198 35.65 6.06 -27.79
C GLN A 198 36.72 6.85 -28.58
N GLY A 199 37.91 7.06 -28.01
CA GLY A 199 39.11 7.53 -28.72
C GLY A 199 39.98 6.43 -29.35
N ALA A 200 39.67 5.14 -29.16
CA ALA A 200 40.52 4.03 -29.64
C ALA A 200 40.01 3.29 -30.90
N ASN A 201 38.94 3.75 -31.56
CA ASN A 201 38.57 3.23 -32.88
C ASN A 201 37.60 4.16 -33.63
N PRO A 202 37.94 4.66 -34.84
CA PRO A 202 36.94 5.27 -35.69
C PRO A 202 35.95 4.18 -36.15
N ARG A 203 34.66 4.35 -35.86
CA ARG A 203 33.62 3.50 -36.44
C ARG A 203 33.59 3.72 -37.97
N PRO A 204 33.40 2.66 -38.77
CA PRO A 204 33.41 2.73 -40.23
C PRO A 204 32.31 3.62 -40.81
#